data_AF-A0A6L8KN52-F1
#
_entry.id   AF-A0A6L8KN52-F1
#
_cell.length_a   1.000
_cell.length_b   1.000
_cell.length_c   1.000
_cell.angle_alpha   90.00
_cell.angle_beta   90.00
_cell.angle_gamma   90.00
#
_symmetry.space_group_name_H-M   'P 1'
#
loop_
_entity.id
_entity.type
_entity.pdbx_description
1 polymer ?
#
loop_
_entity_poly.entity_id
_entity_poly.type
_entity_poly.pdbx_seq_one_letter_code
_entity_poly.pdbx_strand_id
1 'polypeptide(L)'
;MATEFRVHAFLKKWGATAKNAALGAMGLFSLGLGMQQSFADKLQVGGLLLTAGLLMVMASDLSRFKSIKGLGVEAQLQELGDKLTEADELLQHIKESVGLTADVTFQLLAHTGRPDASFSRGEALKIADAFRQQMKALGSSDKDIDKHMLPWHRVNLKEQLKAVHIQLSEYAQIQNQEATRETLFLAQENLPESPARQSYEARVRRNTRFVQRISRLWDGDEFVYVRDVGSLLAETDCGTPDELEALIQNIQPALNIARYYVEHLDFKSREGWISTENFYQRSFLS
;
A
#
# COMPACT_ATOMS: atom_id res chain seq x y z
N MET A 1 -15.77 10.89 63.37
CA MET A 1 -15.86 11.35 61.96
C MET A 1 -14.53 11.38 61.21
N ALA A 2 -13.37 11.64 61.82
CA ALA A 2 -12.09 11.68 61.09
C ALA A 2 -11.54 10.29 60.63
N THR A 3 -12.00 9.20 61.25
CA THR A 3 -11.52 7.83 60.96
C THR A 3 -12.21 7.19 59.77
N GLU A 4 -13.50 7.45 59.53
CA GLU A 4 -14.23 6.90 58.37
C GLU A 4 -13.74 7.47 57.02
N PHE A 5 -13.30 8.73 57.00
CA PHE A 5 -12.80 9.38 55.79
C PHE A 5 -11.46 8.79 55.31
N ARG A 6 -10.61 8.29 56.23
CA ARG A 6 -9.33 7.67 55.90
C ARG A 6 -9.47 6.28 55.26
N VAL A 7 -10.43 5.48 55.71
CA VAL A 7 -10.66 4.13 55.17
C VAL A 7 -11.18 4.20 53.74
N HIS A 8 -12.07 5.14 53.44
CA HIS A 8 -12.64 5.29 52.10
C HIS A 8 -11.61 5.79 51.06
N ALA A 9 -10.72 6.71 51.46
CA ALA A 9 -9.62 7.17 50.62
C ALA A 9 -8.57 6.07 50.35
N PHE A 10 -8.29 5.22 51.35
CA PHE A 10 -7.36 4.11 51.23
C PHE A 10 -7.86 3.02 50.26
N LEU A 11 -9.14 2.63 50.38
CA LEU A 11 -9.77 1.64 49.48
C LEU A 11 -9.82 2.12 48.02
N LYS A 12 -10.07 3.41 47.79
CA LYS A 12 -10.12 3.97 46.43
C LYS A 12 -8.74 4.00 45.76
N LYS A 13 -7.67 4.22 46.54
CA LYS A 13 -6.28 4.21 46.05
C LYS A 13 -5.80 2.81 45.69
N TRP A 14 -6.18 1.81 46.48
CA TRP A 14 -5.91 0.40 46.19
C TRP A 14 -6.63 -0.09 44.93
N GLY A 15 -7.90 0.28 44.75
CA GLY A 15 -8.68 -0.09 43.56
C GLY A 15 -8.11 0.45 42.24
N ALA A 16 -7.55 1.66 42.24
CA ALA A 16 -6.88 2.22 41.06
C ALA A 16 -5.58 1.47 40.73
N THR A 17 -4.73 1.26 41.75
CA THR A 17 -3.44 0.59 41.58
C THR A 17 -3.60 -0.86 41.08
N ALA A 18 -4.60 -1.57 41.58
CA ALA A 18 -4.92 -2.93 41.14
C ALA A 18 -5.41 -2.99 39.68
N LYS A 19 -6.27 -2.04 39.26
CA LYS A 19 -6.73 -1.96 37.86
C LYS A 19 -5.58 -1.71 36.88
N ASN A 20 -4.64 -0.86 37.25
CA ASN A 20 -3.52 -0.52 36.40
C ASN A 20 -2.54 -1.69 36.27
N ALA A 21 -2.23 -2.36 37.38
CA ALA A 21 -1.44 -3.60 37.36
C ALA A 21 -2.11 -4.69 36.50
N ALA A 22 -3.44 -4.82 36.58
CA ALA A 22 -4.19 -5.75 35.73
C ALA A 22 -4.12 -5.38 34.24
N LEU A 23 -4.25 -4.09 33.90
CA LEU A 23 -4.09 -3.58 32.53
C LEU A 23 -2.70 -3.83 31.97
N GLY A 24 -1.64 -3.55 32.74
CA GLY A 24 -0.27 -3.82 32.34
C GLY A 24 0.01 -5.32 32.15
N ALA A 25 -0.50 -6.17 33.05
CA ALA A 25 -0.38 -7.62 32.92
C ALA A 25 -1.13 -8.15 31.70
N MET A 26 -2.34 -7.66 31.43
CA MET A 26 -3.09 -7.99 30.21
C MET A 26 -2.38 -7.54 28.94
N GLY A 27 -1.80 -6.33 28.94
CA GLY A 27 -1.02 -5.83 27.81
C GLY A 27 0.22 -6.67 27.51
N LEU A 28 1.00 -7.04 28.54
CA LEU A 28 2.14 -7.94 28.41
C LEU A 28 1.73 -9.34 27.94
N PHE A 29 0.60 -9.85 28.43
CA PHE A 29 0.05 -11.13 27.99
C PHE A 29 -0.38 -11.09 26.52
N SER A 30 -1.03 -10.02 26.07
CA SER A 30 -1.38 -9.79 24.67
C SER A 30 -0.13 -9.66 23.79
N LEU A 31 0.93 -8.99 24.25
CA LEU A 31 2.22 -8.95 23.54
C LEU A 31 2.83 -10.35 23.38
N GLY A 32 2.82 -11.15 24.44
CA GLY A 32 3.34 -12.53 24.41
C GLY A 32 2.56 -13.43 23.44
N LEU A 33 1.22 -13.37 23.48
CA LEU A 33 0.38 -14.08 22.53
C LEU A 33 0.57 -13.58 21.09
N GLY A 34 0.75 -12.27 20.92
CA GLY A 34 1.04 -11.66 19.63
C GLY A 34 2.34 -12.18 19.03
N MET A 35 3.43 -12.23 19.81
CA MET A 35 4.69 -12.84 19.38
C MET A 35 4.53 -14.31 19.03
N GLN A 36 3.83 -15.09 19.87
CA GLN A 36 3.61 -16.51 19.61
C GLN A 36 2.82 -16.76 18.31
N GLN A 37 1.79 -15.96 18.04
CA GLN A 37 1.00 -16.07 16.81
C GLN A 37 1.78 -15.61 15.57
N SER A 38 2.67 -14.64 15.72
CA SER A 38 3.60 -14.25 14.65
C SER A 38 4.56 -15.39 14.27
N PHE A 39 4.99 -16.22 15.22
CA PHE A 39 5.80 -17.42 14.93
C PHE A 39 4.99 -18.58 14.34
N ALA A 40 3.66 -18.55 14.43
CA ALA A 40 2.76 -19.59 13.92
C ALA A 40 2.15 -19.22 12.55
N ASP A 41 2.80 -18.35 11.78
CA ASP A 41 2.36 -17.80 10.49
C ASP A 41 1.00 -17.07 10.50
N LYS A 42 0.48 -16.71 11.68
CA LYS A 42 -0.76 -15.92 11.84
C LYS A 42 -0.44 -14.44 12.07
N LEU A 43 0.29 -13.86 11.13
CA LEU A 43 0.78 -12.47 11.17
C LEU A 43 -0.31 -11.42 11.44
N GLN A 44 -1.53 -11.60 10.93
CA GLN A 44 -2.65 -10.66 11.20
C GLN A 44 -3.04 -10.64 12.68
N VAL A 45 -3.23 -11.82 13.28
CA VAL A 45 -3.62 -11.94 14.69
C VAL A 45 -2.46 -11.51 15.57
N GLY A 46 -1.22 -11.86 15.18
CA GLY A 46 0.00 -11.44 15.84
C GLY A 46 0.17 -9.92 15.90
N GLY A 47 0.08 -9.24 14.75
CA GLY A 47 0.22 -7.78 14.66
C GLY A 47 -0.85 -7.01 15.44
N LEU A 48 -2.11 -7.45 15.37
CA LEU A 48 -3.21 -6.86 16.15
C LEU A 48 -2.99 -7.02 17.66
N LEU A 49 -2.61 -8.22 18.11
CA LEU A 49 -2.33 -8.49 19.53
C LEU A 49 -1.11 -7.72 20.04
N LEU A 50 -0.07 -7.57 19.20
CA LEU A 50 1.10 -6.78 19.53
C LEU A 50 0.74 -5.30 19.71
N THR A 51 -0.01 -4.74 18.77
CA THR A 51 -0.43 -3.34 18.81
C THR A 51 -1.37 -3.07 20.00
N ALA A 52 -2.35 -3.95 20.21
CA ALA A 52 -3.27 -3.85 21.35
C ALA A 52 -2.54 -3.98 22.70
N GLY A 53 -1.58 -4.92 22.78
CA GLY A 53 -0.77 -5.14 23.97
C GLY A 53 0.09 -3.93 24.31
N LEU A 54 0.73 -3.33 23.30
CA LEU A 54 1.54 -2.12 23.46
C LEU A 54 0.70 -0.93 23.97
N LEU A 55 -0.48 -0.72 23.39
CA LEU A 55 -1.41 0.33 23.81
C LEU A 55 -1.91 0.13 25.26
N MET A 56 -2.18 -1.11 25.67
CA MET A 56 -2.57 -1.40 27.06
C MET A 56 -1.44 -1.17 28.06
N VAL A 57 -0.20 -1.50 27.69
CA VAL A 57 0.98 -1.22 28.53
C VAL A 57 1.16 0.30 28.70
N MET A 58 1.04 1.08 27.62
CA MET A 58 1.09 2.54 27.72
C MET A 58 -0.06 3.12 28.55
N ALA A 59 -1.28 2.60 28.38
CA ALA A 59 -2.44 3.02 29.18
C ALA A 59 -2.30 2.68 30.67
N SER A 60 -1.61 1.59 31.00
CA SER A 60 -1.29 1.21 32.38
C SER A 60 -0.40 2.23 33.06
N ASP A 61 0.56 2.84 32.37
CA ASP A 61 1.48 3.81 32.99
C ASP A 61 0.87 5.21 33.14
N LEU A 62 0.03 5.65 32.20
CA LEU A 62 -0.71 6.93 32.25
C LEU A 62 -1.53 7.12 33.56
N SER A 63 -1.99 6.03 34.13
CA SER A 63 -2.81 6.02 35.34
C SER A 63 -2.05 6.29 36.65
N ARG A 64 -0.73 6.01 36.69
CA ARG A 64 0.11 6.24 37.87
C ARG A 64 0.38 7.72 38.12
N PHE A 65 0.27 8.55 37.08
CA PHE A 65 0.49 10.00 37.14
C PHE A 65 -0.68 10.80 37.76
N LYS A 66 -1.86 10.20 37.94
CA LYS A 66 -3.01 10.84 38.62
C LYS A 66 -2.90 10.91 40.15
N SER A 67 -1.95 10.20 40.77
CA SER A 67 -1.85 10.08 42.25
C SER A 67 -1.00 11.16 42.93
N ILE A 68 -0.38 12.09 42.20
CA ILE A 68 0.37 13.23 42.76
C ILE A 68 -0.59 14.43 42.73
N LYS A 69 -1.57 14.45 43.64
CA LYS A 69 -2.66 15.44 43.64
C LYS A 69 -2.97 15.95 45.04
N GLY A 70 -1.93 16.35 45.76
CA GLY A 70 -2.06 16.98 47.06
C GLY A 70 -0.88 17.89 47.32
N LEU A 71 -0.93 19.11 46.78
CA LEU A 71 -0.31 20.38 47.24
C LEU A 71 -0.20 21.34 46.04
N GLY A 72 -0.93 22.47 46.05
CA GLY A 72 -0.66 23.65 45.19
C GLY A 72 -1.47 23.73 43.88
N VAL A 73 -2.49 24.60 43.86
CA VAL A 73 -3.40 24.82 42.72
C VAL A 73 -2.77 25.67 41.59
N GLU A 74 -1.68 26.40 41.85
CA GLU A 74 -0.98 27.22 40.84
C GLU A 74 0.13 26.48 40.07
N ALA A 75 0.85 25.56 40.71
CA ALA A 75 1.72 24.60 39.99
C ALA A 75 0.88 23.69 39.07
N GLN A 76 -0.38 23.46 39.44
CA GLN A 76 -1.31 22.56 38.75
C GLN A 76 -1.78 23.06 37.38
N LEU A 77 -1.70 24.36 37.06
CA LEU A 77 -2.02 24.88 35.73
C LEU A 77 -0.81 24.78 34.79
N GLN A 78 0.39 25.02 35.30
CA GLN A 78 1.64 24.89 34.54
C GLN A 78 1.96 23.41 34.28
N GLU A 79 1.82 22.55 35.29
CA GLU A 79 1.98 21.09 35.16
C GLU A 79 0.88 20.46 34.29
N LEU A 80 -0.33 21.05 34.21
CA LEU A 80 -1.36 20.59 33.28
C LEU A 80 -1.05 20.98 31.84
N GLY A 81 -0.45 22.16 31.61
CA GLY A 81 0.05 22.58 30.29
C GLY A 81 1.23 21.72 29.82
N ASP A 82 2.17 21.44 30.72
CA ASP A 82 3.29 20.53 30.44
C ASP A 82 2.80 19.10 30.15
N LYS A 83 1.78 18.62 30.87
CA LYS A 83 1.15 17.30 30.63
C LYS A 83 0.31 17.25 29.36
N LEU A 84 -0.28 18.36 28.94
CA LEU A 84 -0.97 18.45 27.65
C LEU A 84 0.05 18.33 26.52
N THR A 85 1.19 19.00 26.67
CA THR A 85 2.32 18.90 25.75
C THR A 85 2.87 17.47 25.69
N GLU A 86 3.07 16.83 26.84
CA GLU A 86 3.55 15.44 26.93
C GLU A 86 2.53 14.44 26.32
N ALA A 87 1.22 14.68 26.50
CA ALA A 87 0.19 13.85 25.89
C ALA A 87 0.11 14.04 24.37
N ASP A 88 0.31 15.26 23.87
CA ASP A 88 0.39 15.54 22.44
C ASP A 88 1.65 14.90 21.82
N GLU A 89 2.79 14.94 22.51
CA GLU A 89 4.03 14.25 22.11
C GLU A 89 3.83 12.73 22.07
N LEU A 90 3.18 12.14 23.09
CA LEU A 90 2.88 10.72 23.11
C LEU A 90 1.93 10.31 21.98
N LEU A 91 0.90 11.13 21.71
CA LEU A 91 -0.05 10.89 20.62
C LEU A 91 0.64 10.99 19.26
N GLN A 92 1.59 11.91 19.11
CA GLN A 92 2.43 12.02 17.92
C GLN A 92 3.31 10.76 17.74
N HIS A 93 3.93 10.26 18.81
CA HIS A 93 4.69 9.01 18.75
C HIS A 93 3.82 7.79 18.41
N ILE A 94 2.59 7.72 18.91
CA ILE A 94 1.64 6.67 18.54
C ILE A 94 1.29 6.76 17.05
N LYS A 95 1.01 7.96 16.53
CA LYS A 95 0.77 8.17 15.09
C LYS A 95 1.95 7.70 14.24
N GLU A 96 3.17 8.05 14.63
CA GLU A 96 4.39 7.66 13.94
C GLU A 96 4.60 6.14 13.99
N SER A 97 4.39 5.51 15.15
CA SER A 97 4.52 4.06 15.29
C SER A 97 3.48 3.29 14.46
N VAL A 98 2.24 3.77 14.42
CA VAL A 98 1.17 3.19 13.60
C VAL A 98 1.48 3.37 12.11
N GLY A 99 1.96 4.57 11.72
CA GLY A 99 2.42 4.84 10.36
C GLY A 99 3.55 3.90 9.92
N LEU A 100 4.59 3.73 10.75
CA LEU A 100 5.70 2.80 10.48
C LEU A 100 5.24 1.35 10.35
N THR A 101 4.33 0.92 11.23
CA THR A 101 3.79 -0.45 11.18
C THR A 101 3.01 -0.69 9.89
N ALA A 102 2.22 0.29 9.46
CA ALA A 102 1.49 0.23 8.21
C ALA A 102 2.41 0.26 7.00
N ASP A 103 3.42 1.13 6.99
CA ASP A 103 4.43 1.19 5.94
C ASP A 103 5.11 -0.18 5.76
N VAL A 104 5.54 -0.82 6.87
CA VAL A 104 6.12 -2.16 6.84
C VAL A 104 5.11 -3.20 6.38
N THR A 105 3.88 -3.16 6.88
CA THR A 105 2.82 -4.12 6.51
C THR A 105 2.52 -4.03 5.01
N PHE A 106 2.34 -2.82 4.47
CA PHE A 106 2.07 -2.62 3.06
C PHE A 106 3.29 -2.91 2.19
N GLN A 107 4.52 -2.66 2.67
CA GLN A 107 5.73 -3.10 1.97
C GLN A 107 5.85 -4.63 1.90
N LEU A 108 5.50 -5.35 2.97
CA LEU A 108 5.46 -6.81 2.98
C LEU A 108 4.37 -7.34 2.03
N LEU A 109 3.20 -6.70 2.03
CA LEU A 109 2.14 -6.99 1.06
C LEU A 109 2.60 -6.70 -0.38
N ALA A 110 3.37 -5.63 -0.59
CA ALA A 110 3.93 -5.24 -1.89
C ALA A 110 4.96 -6.24 -2.41
N HIS A 111 5.94 -6.59 -1.58
CA HIS A 111 7.11 -7.39 -1.97
C HIS A 111 6.76 -8.86 -2.23
N THR A 112 5.63 -9.35 -1.71
CA THR A 112 5.22 -10.74 -1.96
C THR A 112 4.70 -11.00 -3.39
N GLY A 113 4.56 -9.97 -4.25
CA GLY A 113 4.53 -10.09 -5.72
C GLY A 113 3.53 -11.11 -6.28
N ARG A 114 2.35 -11.26 -5.68
CA ARG A 114 1.71 -12.55 -5.40
C ARG A 114 1.09 -13.31 -6.59
N PRO A 115 1.67 -14.47 -6.96
CA PRO A 115 0.92 -15.64 -7.41
C PRO A 115 0.38 -16.51 -6.25
N ASP A 116 0.92 -16.39 -5.01
CA ASP A 116 0.46 -17.13 -3.82
C ASP A 116 0.20 -16.21 -2.62
N ALA A 117 -0.70 -15.25 -2.82
CA ALA A 117 -1.12 -14.33 -1.80
C ALA A 117 -1.78 -15.04 -0.61
N SER A 118 -1.17 -15.04 0.59
CA SER A 118 -1.86 -15.51 1.81
C SER A 118 -3.10 -14.68 2.20
N PHE A 119 -3.42 -13.60 1.47
CA PHE A 119 -4.57 -12.73 1.72
C PHE A 119 -5.29 -12.44 0.42
N SER A 120 -6.62 -12.59 0.43
CA SER A 120 -7.51 -12.17 -0.64
C SER A 120 -7.53 -10.64 -0.76
N ARG A 121 -7.92 -10.12 -1.94
CA ARG A 121 -8.11 -8.67 -2.15
C ARG A 121 -9.09 -8.06 -1.15
N GLY A 122 -10.15 -8.78 -0.80
CA GLY A 122 -11.13 -8.35 0.20
C GLY A 122 -10.52 -8.17 1.59
N GLU A 123 -9.62 -9.05 2.01
CA GLU A 123 -8.90 -8.91 3.29
C GLU A 123 -7.92 -7.74 3.26
N ALA A 124 -7.21 -7.55 2.15
CA ALA A 124 -6.30 -6.42 1.99
C ALA A 124 -7.03 -5.07 2.10
N LEU A 125 -8.22 -4.95 1.50
CA LEU A 125 -9.08 -3.77 1.66
C LEU A 125 -9.52 -3.55 3.11
N LYS A 126 -9.90 -4.61 3.83
CA LYS A 126 -10.27 -4.49 5.25
C LYS A 126 -9.12 -3.96 6.10
N ILE A 127 -7.90 -4.42 5.84
CA ILE A 127 -6.69 -3.92 6.53
C ILE A 127 -6.47 -2.43 6.21
N ALA A 128 -6.57 -2.06 4.93
CA ALA A 128 -6.43 -0.67 4.49
C ALA A 128 -7.49 0.26 5.12
N ASP A 129 -8.75 -0.17 5.15
CA ASP A 129 -9.84 0.58 5.78
C ASP A 129 -9.63 0.70 7.30
N ALA A 130 -9.22 -0.38 7.97
CA ALA A 130 -8.92 -0.36 9.40
C ALA A 130 -7.79 0.62 9.73
N PHE A 131 -6.73 0.64 8.92
CA PHE A 131 -5.64 1.60 9.06
C PHE A 131 -6.13 3.05 8.90
N ARG A 132 -6.87 3.34 7.83
CA ARG A 132 -7.46 4.69 7.61
C ARG A 132 -8.31 5.11 8.81
N GLN A 133 -9.18 4.23 9.30
CA GLN A 133 -10.04 4.51 10.45
C GLN A 133 -9.25 4.78 11.72
N GLN A 134 -8.20 4.01 12.00
CA GLN A 134 -7.33 4.21 13.16
C GLN A 134 -6.60 5.55 13.08
N MET A 135 -6.00 5.88 11.94
CA MET A 135 -5.32 7.16 11.76
C MET A 135 -6.28 8.35 11.87
N LYS A 136 -7.50 8.25 11.33
CA LYS A 136 -8.54 9.27 11.52
C LYS A 136 -8.95 9.41 12.99
N ALA A 137 -9.09 8.30 13.71
CA ALA A 137 -9.40 8.30 15.14
C ALA A 137 -8.29 8.96 15.99
N LEU A 138 -7.04 8.88 15.53
CA LEU A 138 -5.92 9.59 16.13
C LEU A 138 -5.85 11.08 15.72
N GLY A 139 -6.75 11.55 14.85
CA GLY A 139 -6.78 12.93 14.37
C GLY A 139 -5.74 13.24 13.29
N SER A 140 -5.28 12.24 12.53
CA SER A 140 -4.45 12.45 11.35
C SER A 140 -5.28 13.01 10.18
N SER A 141 -4.70 13.90 9.38
CA SER A 141 -5.36 14.43 8.18
C SER A 141 -5.41 13.40 7.05
N ASP A 142 -6.35 13.54 6.10
CA ASP A 142 -6.42 12.64 4.93
C ASP A 142 -5.10 12.63 4.14
N LYS A 143 -4.43 13.79 4.02
CA LYS A 143 -3.13 13.91 3.36
C LYS A 143 -2.03 13.10 4.07
N ASP A 144 -2.01 13.11 5.40
CA ASP A 144 -1.03 12.32 6.17
C ASP A 144 -1.31 10.82 6.06
N ILE A 145 -2.59 10.45 6.06
CA ILE A 145 -3.01 9.06 5.85
C ILE A 145 -2.55 8.57 4.47
N ASP A 146 -2.83 9.33 3.42
CA ASP A 146 -2.45 8.96 2.05
C ASP A 146 -0.92 8.89 1.88
N LYS A 147 -0.16 9.73 2.60
CA LYS A 147 1.30 9.66 2.64
C LYS A 147 1.80 8.29 3.16
N HIS A 148 1.23 7.80 4.25
CA HIS A 148 1.56 6.46 4.80
C HIS A 148 0.96 5.32 3.99
N MET A 149 -0.08 5.59 3.21
CA MET A 149 -0.65 4.60 2.28
C MET A 149 0.03 4.58 0.91
N LEU A 150 1.04 5.40 0.67
CA LEU A 150 1.72 5.45 -0.63
C LEU A 150 2.24 4.08 -1.10
N PRO A 151 2.87 3.23 -0.26
CA PRO A 151 3.28 1.89 -0.68
C PRO A 151 2.09 1.03 -1.14
N TRP A 152 0.96 1.11 -0.43
CA TRP A 152 -0.28 0.45 -0.80
C TRP A 152 -0.80 0.94 -2.16
N HIS A 153 -0.83 2.26 -2.38
CA HIS A 153 -1.28 2.84 -3.64
C HIS A 153 -0.41 2.41 -4.83
N ARG A 154 0.92 2.36 -4.66
CA ARG A 154 1.85 1.91 -5.70
C ARG A 154 1.59 0.47 -6.13
N VAL A 155 1.41 -0.45 -5.18
CA VAL A 155 1.11 -1.86 -5.48
C VAL A 155 -0.18 -1.99 -6.27
N ASN A 156 -1.24 -1.36 -5.78
CA ASN A 156 -2.55 -1.44 -6.43
C ASN A 156 -2.52 -0.84 -7.83
N LEU A 157 -1.77 0.24 -8.02
CA LEU A 157 -1.61 0.85 -9.33
C LEU A 157 -0.81 -0.06 -10.27
N LYS A 158 0.28 -0.68 -9.79
CA LYS A 158 1.06 -1.68 -10.54
C LYS A 158 0.20 -2.84 -11.01
N GLU A 159 -0.64 -3.37 -10.13
CA GLU A 159 -1.57 -4.45 -10.46
C GLU A 159 -2.57 -4.04 -11.55
N GLN A 160 -3.18 -2.87 -11.43
CA GLN A 160 -4.13 -2.36 -12.42
C GLN A 160 -3.45 -2.11 -13.78
N LEU A 161 -2.21 -1.63 -13.76
CA LEU A 161 -1.42 -1.37 -14.96
C LEU A 161 -0.85 -2.62 -15.62
N LYS A 162 -0.81 -3.76 -14.92
CA LYS A 162 -0.26 -5.02 -15.46
C LYS A 162 -0.94 -5.42 -16.77
N ALA A 163 -2.27 -5.30 -16.86
CA ALA A 163 -3.01 -5.62 -18.08
C ALA A 163 -2.58 -4.72 -19.26
N VAL A 164 -2.40 -3.42 -19.01
CA VAL A 164 -1.91 -2.46 -20.00
C VAL A 164 -0.50 -2.83 -20.44
N HIS A 165 0.40 -3.09 -19.49
CA HIS A 165 1.78 -3.45 -19.79
C HIS A 165 1.89 -4.74 -20.61
N ILE A 166 1.08 -5.76 -20.30
CA ILE A 166 1.01 -7.01 -21.07
C ILE A 166 0.59 -6.71 -22.50
N GLN A 167 -0.51 -5.99 -22.72
CA GLN A 167 -0.98 -5.67 -24.08
C GLN A 167 0.02 -4.87 -24.90
N LEU A 168 0.71 -3.89 -24.28
CA LEU A 168 1.78 -3.14 -24.94
C LEU A 168 2.97 -4.03 -25.31
N SER A 169 3.33 -4.95 -24.43
CA SER A 169 4.44 -5.88 -24.64
C SER A 169 4.12 -6.92 -25.71
N GLU A 170 2.91 -7.48 -25.70
CA GLU A 170 2.41 -8.39 -26.74
C GLU A 170 2.36 -7.70 -28.10
N TYR A 171 1.86 -6.48 -28.16
CA TYR A 171 1.87 -5.67 -29.38
C TYR A 171 3.30 -5.49 -29.93
N ALA A 172 4.24 -5.09 -29.07
CA ALA A 172 5.63 -4.93 -29.46
C ALA A 172 6.27 -6.25 -29.90
N GLN A 173 5.91 -7.37 -29.27
CA GLN A 173 6.37 -8.71 -29.64
C GLN A 173 5.85 -9.11 -31.03
N ILE A 174 4.57 -8.88 -31.33
CA ILE A 174 3.97 -9.15 -32.65
C ILE A 174 4.71 -8.33 -33.72
N GLN A 175 4.90 -7.03 -33.50
CA GLN A 175 5.59 -6.16 -34.44
C GLN A 175 7.05 -6.60 -34.69
N ASN A 176 7.74 -7.12 -33.67
CA ASN A 176 9.08 -7.69 -33.81
C ASN A 176 9.08 -9.02 -34.57
N GLN A 177 8.09 -9.88 -34.34
CA GLN A 177 7.97 -11.14 -35.06
C GLN A 177 7.71 -10.92 -36.55
N GLU A 178 6.85 -9.96 -36.91
CA GLU A 178 6.61 -9.60 -38.30
C GLU A 178 7.86 -9.06 -38.99
N ALA A 179 8.58 -8.13 -38.34
CA ALA A 179 9.84 -7.61 -38.86
C ALA A 179 10.87 -8.74 -39.07
N THR A 180 10.94 -9.68 -38.12
CA THR A 180 11.84 -10.85 -38.23
C THR A 180 11.46 -11.76 -39.41
N ARG A 181 10.17 -12.04 -39.61
CA ARG A 181 9.68 -12.86 -40.74
C ARG A 181 10.02 -12.23 -42.09
N GLU A 182 9.83 -10.92 -42.22
CA GLU A 182 10.19 -10.16 -43.42
C GLU A 182 11.70 -10.25 -43.72
N THR A 183 12.54 -10.23 -42.68
CA THR A 183 14.00 -10.37 -42.83
C THR A 183 14.40 -11.74 -43.34
N LEU A 184 13.80 -12.80 -42.78
CA LEU A 184 14.10 -14.16 -43.20
C LEU A 184 13.73 -14.37 -44.67
N PHE A 185 12.62 -13.78 -45.12
CA PHE A 185 12.24 -13.77 -46.52
C PHE A 185 13.28 -13.05 -47.40
N LEU A 186 13.67 -11.82 -47.06
CA LEU A 186 14.66 -11.04 -47.81
C LEU A 186 16.05 -11.70 -47.84
N ALA A 187 16.45 -12.37 -46.75
CA ALA A 187 17.71 -13.09 -46.65
C ALA A 187 17.73 -14.34 -47.55
N GLN A 188 16.60 -15.05 -47.67
CA GLN A 188 16.45 -16.19 -48.58
C GLN A 188 16.61 -15.79 -50.05
N GLU A 189 16.18 -14.58 -50.41
CA GLU A 189 16.27 -14.08 -51.80
C GLU A 189 17.68 -13.57 -52.18
N ASN A 190 18.67 -13.61 -51.26
CA ASN A 190 20.04 -13.13 -51.49
C ASN A 190 20.12 -11.69 -52.05
N LEU A 191 19.14 -10.84 -51.73
CA LEU A 191 19.11 -9.46 -52.23
C LEU A 191 20.19 -8.62 -51.49
N PRO A 192 21.26 -8.16 -52.17
CA PRO A 192 22.25 -7.27 -51.56
C PRO A 192 21.60 -5.94 -51.22
N GLU A 193 22.12 -5.25 -50.19
CA GLU A 193 21.73 -3.91 -49.67
C GLU A 193 20.60 -3.21 -50.43
N SER A 194 19.37 -3.73 -50.29
CA SER A 194 18.22 -3.21 -50.99
C SER A 194 17.55 -2.13 -50.13
N PRO A 195 16.81 -1.18 -50.73
CA PRO A 195 15.97 -0.24 -49.97
C PRO A 195 15.02 -0.94 -48.97
N ALA A 196 14.62 -2.19 -49.26
CA ALA A 196 13.83 -3.02 -48.36
C ALA A 196 14.59 -3.37 -47.07
N ARG A 197 15.89 -3.67 -47.15
CA ARG A 197 16.72 -3.92 -45.96
C ARG A 197 16.87 -2.68 -45.07
N GLN A 198 17.02 -1.50 -45.67
CA GLN A 198 17.08 -0.23 -44.93
C GLN A 198 15.75 0.09 -44.23
N SER A 199 14.62 -0.16 -44.91
CA SER A 199 13.27 -0.02 -44.34
C SER A 199 13.07 -0.96 -43.14
N TYR A 200 13.52 -2.21 -43.25
CA TYR A 200 13.50 -3.18 -42.16
C TYR A 200 14.33 -2.72 -40.95
N GLU A 201 15.58 -2.31 -41.15
CA GLU A 201 16.42 -1.85 -40.04
C GLU A 201 15.82 -0.63 -39.34
N ALA A 202 15.18 0.27 -40.10
CA ALA A 202 14.42 1.37 -39.53
C ALA A 202 13.28 0.85 -38.65
N ARG A 203 12.50 -0.14 -39.11
CA ARG A 203 11.41 -0.77 -38.36
C ARG A 203 11.91 -1.43 -37.06
N VAL A 204 12.99 -2.21 -37.10
CA VAL A 204 13.57 -2.81 -35.88
C VAL A 204 14.05 -1.76 -34.90
N ARG A 205 14.70 -0.69 -35.38
CA ARG A 205 15.12 0.43 -34.52
C ARG A 205 13.91 1.09 -33.86
N ARG A 206 12.81 1.30 -34.60
CA ARG A 206 11.55 1.83 -34.06
C ARG A 206 10.98 0.93 -32.96
N ASN A 207 10.78 -0.35 -33.25
CA ASN A 207 10.23 -1.31 -32.29
C ASN A 207 11.13 -1.45 -31.06
N THR A 208 12.46 -1.48 -31.23
CA THR A 208 13.43 -1.53 -30.13
C THR A 208 13.26 -0.32 -29.21
N ARG A 209 13.15 0.89 -29.78
CA ARG A 209 12.90 2.12 -28.99
C ARG A 209 11.58 2.03 -28.25
N PHE A 210 10.53 1.51 -28.88
CA PHE A 210 9.21 1.34 -28.26
C PHE A 210 9.28 0.39 -27.06
N VAL A 211 9.86 -0.80 -27.21
CA VAL A 211 10.08 -1.77 -26.10
C VAL A 211 10.89 -1.15 -24.97
N GLN A 212 11.98 -0.45 -25.28
CA GLN A 212 12.80 0.23 -24.28
C GLN A 212 12.03 1.34 -23.55
N ARG A 213 11.09 2.03 -24.21
CA ARG A 213 10.23 3.02 -23.54
C ARG A 213 9.19 2.33 -22.64
N ILE A 214 8.57 1.24 -23.09
CA ILE A 214 7.63 0.46 -22.27
C ILE A 214 8.32 -0.05 -21.01
N SER A 215 9.50 -0.67 -21.15
CA SER A 215 10.28 -1.17 -20.01
C SER A 215 10.65 -0.03 -19.06
N ARG A 216 11.18 1.09 -19.56
CA ARG A 216 11.52 2.25 -18.71
C ARG A 216 10.33 2.81 -17.96
N LEU A 217 9.14 2.87 -18.58
CA LEU A 217 7.93 3.28 -17.88
C LEU A 217 7.57 2.25 -16.81
N TRP A 218 7.58 0.97 -17.16
CA TRP A 218 7.20 -0.12 -16.25
C TRP A 218 8.12 -0.23 -15.03
N ASP A 219 9.43 -0.09 -15.23
CA ASP A 219 10.44 -0.12 -14.17
C ASP A 219 10.49 1.18 -13.35
N GLY A 220 9.78 2.23 -13.81
CA GLY A 220 9.66 3.52 -13.15
C GLY A 220 8.51 3.61 -12.15
N ASP A 221 8.15 4.85 -11.81
CA ASP A 221 7.06 5.16 -10.89
C ASP A 221 5.68 4.92 -11.54
N GLU A 222 4.78 4.24 -10.84
CA GLU A 222 3.48 3.84 -11.38
C GLU A 222 2.56 5.03 -11.70
N PHE A 223 2.68 6.14 -10.97
CA PHE A 223 1.90 7.34 -11.25
C PHE A 223 2.38 8.00 -12.54
N VAL A 224 3.70 7.99 -12.77
CA VAL A 224 4.31 8.45 -14.03
C VAL A 224 3.87 7.57 -15.19
N TYR A 225 3.78 6.24 -14.99
CA TYR A 225 3.29 5.32 -16.02
C TYR A 225 1.90 5.70 -16.54
N VAL A 226 0.93 5.93 -15.63
CA VAL A 226 -0.45 6.31 -15.98
C VAL A 226 -0.50 7.56 -16.84
N ARG A 227 0.36 8.54 -16.53
CA ARG A 227 0.44 9.81 -17.23
C ARG A 227 1.08 9.65 -18.62
N ASP A 228 2.21 8.96 -18.68
CA ASP A 228 3.11 9.01 -19.84
C ASP A 228 2.83 7.94 -20.90
N VAL A 229 2.01 6.92 -20.58
CA VAL A 229 1.60 5.91 -21.57
C VAL A 229 0.83 6.51 -22.75
N GLY A 230 0.07 7.58 -22.53
CA GLY A 230 -0.62 8.30 -23.61
C GLY A 230 0.35 8.95 -24.58
N SER A 231 1.38 9.62 -24.05
CA SER A 231 2.46 10.21 -24.86
C SER A 231 3.29 9.14 -25.58
N LEU A 232 3.55 8.00 -24.93
CA LEU A 232 4.20 6.86 -25.58
C LEU A 232 3.44 6.42 -26.84
N LEU A 233 2.11 6.34 -26.77
CA LEU A 233 1.27 5.92 -27.89
C LEU A 233 1.06 7.00 -28.95
N ALA A 234 1.06 8.27 -28.56
CA ALA A 234 0.95 9.38 -29.50
C ALA A 234 2.23 9.58 -30.32
N GLU A 235 3.39 9.25 -29.76
CA GLU A 235 4.70 9.48 -30.37
C GLU A 235 5.30 8.23 -31.04
N THR A 236 4.68 7.06 -30.86
CA THR A 236 5.21 5.82 -31.42
C THR A 236 4.95 5.71 -32.92
N ASP A 237 5.95 5.21 -33.63
CA ASP A 237 5.90 4.82 -35.04
C ASP A 237 6.01 3.29 -35.21
N CYS A 238 5.71 2.55 -34.13
CA CYS A 238 5.64 1.09 -34.10
C CYS A 238 4.27 0.65 -34.61
N GLY A 239 4.22 0.01 -35.79
CA GLY A 239 3.02 -0.47 -36.45
C GLY A 239 2.24 0.59 -37.25
N THR A 240 1.09 0.19 -37.78
CA THR A 240 0.21 1.05 -38.60
C THR A 240 -0.75 1.86 -37.74
N PRO A 241 -1.31 2.98 -38.26
CA PRO A 241 -2.29 3.80 -37.53
C PRO A 241 -3.51 2.99 -37.04
N ASP A 242 -4.05 2.10 -37.88
CA ASP A 242 -5.23 1.29 -37.55
C ASP A 242 -4.92 0.29 -36.41
N GLU A 243 -3.74 -0.32 -36.42
CA GLU A 243 -3.29 -1.21 -35.34
C GLU A 243 -3.07 -0.46 -34.03
N LEU A 244 -2.51 0.75 -34.10
CA LEU A 244 -2.33 1.61 -32.93
C LEU A 244 -3.66 2.05 -32.36
N GLU A 245 -4.64 2.40 -33.20
CA GLU A 245 -5.98 2.74 -32.76
C GLU A 245 -6.65 1.56 -32.05
N ALA A 246 -6.57 0.35 -32.62
CA ALA A 246 -7.09 -0.85 -31.99
C ALA A 246 -6.43 -1.14 -30.64
N LEU A 247 -5.10 -0.99 -30.55
CA LEU A 247 -4.36 -1.12 -29.29
C LEU A 247 -4.85 -0.10 -28.24
N ILE A 248 -4.99 1.17 -28.64
CA ILE A 248 -5.47 2.24 -27.76
C ILE A 248 -6.87 1.89 -27.24
N GLN A 249 -7.79 1.49 -28.12
CA GLN A 249 -9.16 1.11 -27.75
C GLN A 249 -9.16 -0.04 -26.73
N ASN A 250 -8.26 -1.02 -26.87
CA ASN A 250 -8.16 -2.17 -25.97
C ASN A 250 -7.61 -1.80 -24.57
N ILE A 251 -6.60 -0.94 -24.48
CA ILE A 251 -5.99 -0.55 -23.19
C ILE A 251 -6.76 0.57 -22.48
N GLN A 252 -7.52 1.39 -23.21
CA GLN A 252 -8.15 2.61 -22.70
C GLN A 252 -9.05 2.37 -21.47
N PRO A 253 -9.87 1.30 -21.41
CA PRO A 253 -10.67 1.01 -20.22
C PRO A 253 -9.84 0.82 -18.96
N ALA A 254 -8.75 0.04 -19.05
CA ALA A 254 -7.85 -0.20 -17.92
C ALA A 254 -7.11 1.08 -17.51
N LEU A 255 -6.66 1.88 -18.49
CA LEU A 255 -6.04 3.18 -18.22
C LEU A 255 -6.99 4.16 -17.55
N ASN A 256 -8.27 4.17 -17.92
CA ASN A 256 -9.26 5.03 -17.28
C ASN A 256 -9.49 4.65 -15.81
N ILE A 257 -9.45 3.36 -15.47
CA ILE A 257 -9.54 2.89 -14.09
C ILE A 257 -8.30 3.34 -13.30
N ALA A 258 -7.10 3.18 -13.88
CA ALA A 258 -5.85 3.61 -13.25
C ALA A 258 -5.80 5.14 -13.05
N ARG A 259 -6.28 5.93 -14.02
CA ARG A 259 -6.39 7.40 -13.91
C ARG A 259 -7.33 7.82 -12.78
N TYR A 260 -8.49 7.18 -12.69
CA TYR A 260 -9.42 7.41 -11.57
C TYR A 260 -8.73 7.11 -10.23
N TYR A 261 -7.99 6.01 -10.15
CA TYR A 261 -7.26 5.65 -8.94
C TYR A 261 -6.18 6.67 -8.57
N VAL A 262 -5.44 7.21 -9.53
CA VAL A 262 -4.44 8.27 -9.29
C VAL A 262 -5.08 9.55 -8.76
N GLU A 263 -6.25 9.92 -9.28
CA GLU A 263 -6.96 11.14 -8.89
C GLU A 263 -7.58 11.05 -7.49
N HIS A 264 -8.13 9.88 -7.14
CA HIS A 264 -8.91 9.72 -5.91
C HIS A 264 -8.20 8.90 -4.82
N LEU A 265 -7.09 8.23 -5.14
CA LEU A 265 -6.42 7.25 -4.29
C LEU A 265 -7.37 6.17 -3.72
N ASP A 266 -8.45 5.89 -4.46
CA ASP A 266 -9.43 4.85 -4.15
C ASP A 266 -9.94 4.18 -5.44
N PHE A 267 -10.56 3.02 -5.28
CA PHE A 267 -11.09 2.23 -6.37
C PHE A 267 -12.44 2.77 -6.84
N LYS A 268 -12.59 2.91 -8.17
CA LYS A 268 -13.88 3.28 -8.79
C LYS A 268 -15.00 2.30 -8.41
N SER A 269 -14.66 1.03 -8.27
CA SER A 269 -15.53 -0.02 -7.73
C SER A 269 -14.68 -1.02 -6.96
N ARG A 270 -14.83 -1.03 -5.63
CA ARG A 270 -14.14 -2.00 -4.77
C ARG A 270 -14.55 -3.43 -5.09
N GLU A 271 -15.83 -3.66 -5.36
CA GLU A 271 -16.35 -4.98 -5.77
C GLU A 271 -15.77 -5.43 -7.11
N GLY A 272 -15.65 -4.53 -8.09
CA GLY A 272 -15.00 -4.80 -9.37
C GLY A 272 -13.51 -5.16 -9.21
N TRP A 273 -12.81 -4.49 -8.30
CA TRP A 273 -11.41 -4.81 -8.02
C TRP A 273 -11.25 -6.16 -7.31
N ILE A 274 -12.14 -6.50 -6.38
CA ILE A 274 -12.15 -7.83 -5.74
C ILE A 274 -12.46 -8.92 -6.78
N SER A 275 -13.44 -8.71 -7.66
CA SER A 275 -13.88 -9.75 -8.61
C SER A 275 -12.85 -10.06 -9.70
N THR A 276 -11.97 -9.11 -10.04
CA THR A 276 -10.88 -9.34 -11.01
C THR A 276 -9.81 -10.32 -10.51
N GLU A 277 -9.74 -10.60 -9.20
CA GLU A 277 -8.85 -11.64 -8.63
C GLU A 277 -9.19 -13.03 -9.20
N ASN A 278 -10.49 -13.31 -9.34
CA ASN A 278 -11.00 -14.60 -9.81
C ASN A 278 -10.71 -14.85 -11.30
N PHE A 279 -10.50 -13.80 -12.08
CA PHE A 279 -10.23 -13.92 -13.52
C PHE A 279 -8.82 -14.46 -13.76
N TYR A 280 -7.81 -13.85 -13.14
CA TYR A 280 -6.41 -14.27 -13.30
C TYR A 280 -6.15 -15.66 -12.75
N GLN A 281 -6.68 -16.02 -11.59
CA GLN A 281 -6.49 -17.36 -11.02
C GLN A 281 -7.05 -18.48 -11.92
N ARG A 282 -8.15 -18.23 -12.64
CA ARG A 282 -8.70 -19.21 -13.59
C ARG A 282 -7.86 -19.33 -14.85
N SER A 283 -7.25 -18.25 -15.33
CA SER A 283 -6.41 -18.25 -16.54
C SER A 283 -5.08 -18.97 -16.36
N PHE A 284 -4.56 -19.09 -15.13
CA PHE A 284 -3.30 -19.81 -14.84
C PHE A 284 -3.51 -21.31 -14.56
N LEU A 285 -4.74 -21.75 -14.30
CA LEU A 285 -5.09 -23.15 -14.03
C LEU A 285 -5.69 -23.89 -15.24
N SER A 286 -5.82 -23.21 -16.38
CA SER A 286 -6.28 -23.75 -17.67
C SER A 286 -5.15 -23.79 -18.69
#